data_AF-A0A965DXE8-F1
#
_entry.id   AF-A0A965DXE8-F1
#
_cell.length_a   1.000
_cell.length_b   1.000
_cell.length_c   1.000
_cell.angle_alpha   90.00
_cell.angle_beta   90.00
_cell.angle_gamma   90.00
#
_symmetry.space_group_name_H-M   'P 1'
#
loop_
_entity.id
_entity.type
_entity.pdbx_description
1 polymer ?
#
loop_
_entity_poly.entity_id
_entity_poly.type
_entity_poly.pdbx_seq_one_letter_code
_entity_poly.pdbx_strand_id
1 'polypeptide(L)'
;MRAAWTALTDEQLLAQCEVDTYRASGPGGQKRNKTSSAVRLRHLPSSLLVIAEESRSQHENKAKALRRLRKALYLELRRTLAPDDLTPDQLAADPEYGPARDSEGRLHLSVKDPRFWPAVGVVLDVLAAFEGRLSEAATALGTTTANLGDFLQSDDKVHEQANRLRTRFGHKPLR
;
A
#
# COMPACT_ATOMS: atom_id res chain seq x y z
N MET A 1 8.00 -3.91 11.61
CA MET A 1 7.67 -2.47 11.78
C MET A 1 6.36 -2.08 11.09
N ARG A 2 6.14 -2.34 9.78
CA ARG A 2 4.85 -2.02 9.11
C ARG A 2 3.61 -2.53 9.85
N ALA A 3 3.60 -3.82 10.22
CA ALA A 3 2.45 -4.47 10.87
C ALA A 3 1.96 -3.72 12.13
N ALA A 4 2.89 -3.13 12.89
CA ALA A 4 2.56 -2.39 14.10
C ALA A 4 1.78 -1.10 13.79
N TRP A 5 2.04 -0.45 12.65
CA TRP A 5 1.37 0.78 12.23
C TRP A 5 0.05 0.52 11.52
N THR A 6 -0.03 -0.55 10.72
CA THR A 6 -1.24 -0.88 9.97
C THR A 6 -2.38 -1.38 10.86
N ALA A 7 -2.06 -1.98 12.01
CA ALA A 7 -3.02 -2.42 13.02
C ALA A 7 -3.58 -1.29 13.91
N LEU A 8 -2.97 -0.09 13.91
CA LEU A 8 -3.44 1.02 14.73
C LEU A 8 -4.79 1.53 14.27
N THR A 9 -5.59 2.03 15.20
CA THR A 9 -6.79 2.82 14.87
C THR A 9 -6.41 4.12 14.17
N ASP A 10 -7.37 4.75 13.50
CA ASP A 10 -7.14 6.04 12.83
C ASP A 10 -6.66 7.11 13.81
N GLU A 11 -7.18 7.12 15.03
CA GLU A 11 -6.76 8.04 16.10
C GLU A 11 -5.32 7.78 16.55
N GLN A 12 -4.96 6.51 16.80
CA GLN A 12 -3.62 6.14 17.21
C GLN A 12 -2.57 6.42 16.14
N LEU A 13 -2.87 6.10 14.87
CA LEU A 13 -1.97 6.38 13.75
C LEU A 13 -1.77 7.88 13.57
N LEU A 14 -2.85 8.65 13.69
CA LEU A 14 -2.80 10.10 13.60
C LEU A 14 -2.00 10.74 14.75
N ALA A 15 -2.05 10.17 15.96
CA ALA A 15 -1.25 10.64 17.09
C ALA A 15 0.27 10.50 16.86
N GLN A 16 0.69 9.64 15.92
CA GLN A 16 2.10 9.49 15.50
C GLN A 16 2.48 10.42 14.34
N CYS A 17 1.54 11.25 13.87
CA CYS A 17 1.74 12.13 12.74
C CYS A 17 1.87 13.59 13.17
N GLU A 18 2.75 14.32 12.52
CA GLU A 18 2.64 15.77 12.45
C GLU A 18 1.60 16.16 11.41
N VAL A 19 0.74 17.12 11.77
CA VAL A 19 -0.39 17.57 10.96
C VAL A 19 -0.20 19.05 10.65
N ASP A 20 0.11 19.35 9.40
CA ASP A 20 0.20 20.73 8.92
C ASP A 20 -1.02 21.08 8.07
N THR A 21 -1.61 22.24 8.32
CA THR A 21 -2.68 22.79 7.47
C THR A 21 -2.20 24.02 6.71
N TYR A 22 -2.44 24.07 5.41
CA TYR A 22 -1.99 25.18 4.57
C TYR A 22 -3.03 25.53 3.50
N ARG A 23 -2.82 26.65 2.80
CA ARG A 23 -3.67 27.05 1.68
C ARG A 23 -3.22 26.29 0.45
N ALA A 24 -4.15 25.57 -0.19
CA ALA A 24 -3.84 24.85 -1.43
C ALA A 24 -3.33 25.85 -2.48
N SER A 25 -2.25 25.49 -3.16
CA SER A 25 -1.66 26.27 -4.25
C SER A 25 -2.03 25.62 -5.59
N GLY A 26 -2.75 26.32 -6.47
CA GLY A 26 -3.06 25.82 -7.82
C GLY A 26 -4.20 26.59 -8.49
N PRO A 27 -4.51 26.29 -9.77
CA PRO A 27 -5.64 26.88 -10.49
C PRO A 27 -6.94 26.50 -9.78
N GLY A 28 -7.42 27.41 -8.94
CA GLY A 28 -8.62 27.26 -8.16
C GLY A 28 -9.24 28.63 -7.96
N GLY A 29 -10.56 28.72 -8.05
CA GLY A 29 -11.29 29.97 -7.87
C GLY A 29 -10.98 30.62 -6.51
N GLN A 30 -11.35 31.90 -6.38
CA GLN A 30 -11.01 32.76 -5.23
C GLN A 30 -11.28 32.16 -3.84
N LYS A 31 -12.20 31.17 -3.72
CA LYS A 31 -12.54 30.51 -2.45
C LYS A 31 -11.53 29.45 -2.00
N ARG A 32 -10.92 28.70 -2.94
CA ARG A 32 -9.89 27.68 -2.61
C ARG A 32 -8.62 28.31 -2.04
N ASN A 33 -8.31 29.53 -2.46
CA ASN A 33 -7.06 30.21 -2.11
C ASN A 33 -7.14 31.02 -0.81
N LYS A 34 -8.34 31.17 -0.21
CA LYS A 34 -8.54 31.95 1.03
C LYS A 34 -8.54 31.09 2.30
N THR A 35 -8.96 29.83 2.21
CA THR A 35 -9.10 28.93 3.36
C THR A 35 -7.94 27.94 3.41
N SER A 36 -7.34 27.77 4.60
CA SER A 36 -6.30 26.76 4.84
C SER A 36 -6.91 25.34 4.96
N SER A 37 -7.46 24.83 3.87
CA SER A 37 -8.12 23.51 3.84
C SER A 37 -7.21 22.35 3.48
N ALA A 38 -6.03 22.61 2.89
CA ALA A 38 -5.09 21.54 2.54
C ALA A 38 -4.44 20.97 3.79
N VAL A 39 -4.24 19.66 3.82
CA VAL A 39 -3.63 18.93 4.93
C VAL A 39 -2.41 18.18 4.43
N ARG A 40 -1.30 18.33 5.15
CA ARG A 40 -0.10 17.52 5.02
C ARG A 40 0.04 16.71 6.31
N LEU A 41 0.22 15.40 6.16
CA LEU A 41 0.49 14.48 7.25
C LEU A 41 1.90 13.91 7.07
N ARG A 42 2.72 14.01 8.11
CA ARG A 42 4.04 13.38 8.19
C ARG A 42 4.02 12.36 9.31
N HIS A 43 4.07 11.08 8.96
CA HIS A 43 4.17 10.01 9.94
C HIS A 43 5.61 9.90 10.43
N LEU A 44 5.86 10.34 11.67
CA LEU A 44 7.22 10.51 12.19
C LEU A 44 8.02 9.19 12.20
N PRO A 45 7.47 8.06 12.67
CA PRO A 45 8.23 6.81 12.75
C PRO A 45 8.67 6.26 11.39
N SER A 46 7.85 6.44 10.35
CA SER A 46 8.17 5.93 9.00
C SER A 46 8.74 6.99 8.06
N SER A 47 8.77 8.26 8.49
CA SER A 47 9.11 9.42 7.65
C SER A 47 8.27 9.56 6.36
N LEU A 48 7.12 8.89 6.27
CA LEU A 48 6.24 9.00 5.11
C LEU A 48 5.46 10.31 5.19
N LEU A 49 5.39 11.01 4.07
CA LEU A 49 4.65 12.26 3.93
C LEU A 49 3.55 12.08 2.89
N VAL A 50 2.33 12.47 3.27
CA VAL A 50 1.19 12.47 2.37
C VAL A 50 0.45 13.80 2.46
N ILE A 51 -0.19 14.17 1.37
CA ILE A 51 -0.93 15.43 1.25
C ILE A 51 -2.35 15.11 0.77
N ALA A 52 -3.33 15.89 1.18
CA ALA A 52 -4.67 15.92 0.61
C ALA A 52 -5.20 17.36 0.57
N GLU A 53 -5.69 17.77 -0.59
CA GLU A 53 -6.15 19.15 -0.85
C GLU A 53 -7.36 19.22 -1.79
N GLU A 54 -8.05 18.09 -2.00
CA GLU A 54 -9.13 17.98 -3.00
C GLU A 54 -10.44 18.60 -2.51
N SER A 55 -10.69 18.58 -1.20
CA SER A 55 -11.91 19.14 -0.61
C SER A 55 -11.69 20.57 -0.10
N ARG A 56 -12.79 21.31 -0.04
CA ARG A 56 -12.89 22.59 0.69
C ARG A 56 -12.87 22.40 2.22
N SER A 57 -13.11 21.19 2.71
CA SER A 57 -13.13 20.86 4.14
C SER A 57 -11.79 20.30 4.60
N GLN A 58 -11.19 20.95 5.60
CA GLN A 58 -9.95 20.49 6.23
C GLN A 58 -10.10 19.11 6.89
N HIS A 59 -11.24 18.85 7.54
CA HIS A 59 -11.54 17.54 8.15
C HIS A 59 -11.63 16.42 7.10
N GLU A 60 -12.28 16.68 5.96
CA GLU A 60 -12.38 15.71 4.87
C GLU A 60 -11.01 15.43 4.25
N ASN A 61 -10.20 16.47 4.06
CA ASN A 61 -8.82 16.31 3.59
C ASN A 61 -7.96 15.55 4.60
N LYS A 62 -8.11 15.79 5.90
CA LYS A 62 -7.42 15.02 6.94
C LYS A 62 -7.77 13.52 6.86
N ALA A 63 -9.04 13.18 6.69
CA ALA A 63 -9.48 11.79 6.50
C ALA A 63 -8.98 11.17 5.19
N LYS A 64 -8.86 11.96 4.10
CA LYS A 64 -8.26 11.52 2.83
C LYS A 64 -6.76 11.30 2.96
N ALA A 65 -6.04 12.22 3.61
CA ALA A 65 -4.62 12.11 3.87
C ALA A 65 -4.32 10.87 4.73
N LEU A 66 -5.11 10.60 5.77
CA LEU A 66 -4.93 9.40 6.59
C LEU A 66 -5.14 8.11 5.78
N ARG A 67 -6.16 8.07 4.90
CA ARG A 67 -6.34 6.96 3.96
C ARG A 67 -5.16 6.80 3.01
N ARG A 68 -4.58 7.89 2.50
CA ARG A 68 -3.35 7.86 1.67
C ARG A 68 -2.15 7.36 2.47
N LEU A 69 -2.00 7.76 3.72
CA LEU A 69 -0.93 7.29 4.59
C LEU A 69 -1.00 5.76 4.76
N ARG A 70 -2.19 5.22 5.07
CA ARG A 70 -2.37 3.76 5.18
C ARG A 70 -1.98 3.02 3.90
N LYS A 71 -2.36 3.53 2.74
CA LYS A 71 -1.93 2.97 1.44
C LYS A 71 -0.42 3.01 1.28
N ALA A 72 0.21 4.16 1.58
CA ALA A 72 1.65 4.34 1.49
C ALA A 72 2.42 3.40 2.44
N LEU A 73 1.89 3.12 3.64
CA LEU A 73 2.47 2.13 4.55
C LEU A 73 2.54 0.74 3.90
N TYR A 74 1.49 0.32 3.20
CA TYR A 74 1.47 -0.96 2.48
C TYR A 74 2.31 -0.97 1.21
N LEU A 75 2.44 0.18 0.54
CA LEU A 75 3.07 0.30 -0.76
C LEU A 75 4.60 0.51 -0.68
N GLU A 76 5.08 1.28 0.29
CA GLU A 76 6.49 1.69 0.38
C GLU A 76 7.29 0.87 1.38
N LEU A 77 6.65 0.28 2.39
CA LEU A 77 7.35 -0.38 3.49
C LEU A 77 7.30 -1.90 3.38
N ARG A 78 8.47 -2.53 3.34
CA ARG A 78 8.61 -3.98 3.32
C ARG A 78 8.77 -4.58 4.70
N ARG A 79 8.18 -5.76 4.91
CA ARG A 79 8.56 -6.67 5.99
C ARG A 79 9.74 -7.51 5.52
N THR A 80 10.69 -7.78 6.40
CA THR A 80 11.72 -8.79 6.15
C THR A 80 11.11 -10.15 6.44
N LEU A 81 10.96 -10.96 5.39
CA LEU A 81 10.44 -12.32 5.48
C LEU A 81 11.55 -13.28 5.03
N ALA A 82 11.72 -14.38 5.75
CA ALA A 82 12.62 -15.45 5.33
C ALA A 82 11.87 -16.35 4.32
N PRO A 83 12.42 -16.62 3.12
CA PRO A 83 11.75 -17.44 2.11
C PRO A 83 11.31 -18.82 2.60
N ASP A 84 12.09 -19.43 3.50
CA ASP A 84 11.82 -20.76 4.06
C ASP A 84 10.53 -20.82 4.91
N ASP A 85 10.11 -19.68 5.45
CA ASP A 85 8.88 -19.54 6.25
C ASP A 85 7.66 -19.10 5.42
N LEU A 86 7.78 -19.08 4.09
CA LEU A 86 6.73 -18.61 3.18
C LEU A 86 6.06 -19.78 2.45
N THR A 87 5.27 -20.55 3.20
CA THR A 87 4.39 -21.56 2.60
C THR A 87 3.00 -21.00 2.26
N PRO A 88 2.29 -21.60 1.29
CA PRO A 88 0.92 -21.23 0.96
C PRO A 88 -0.03 -21.26 2.16
N ASP A 89 0.11 -22.23 3.05
CA ASP A 89 -0.76 -22.38 4.23
C ASP A 89 -0.49 -21.30 5.27
N GLN A 90 0.79 -20.94 5.50
CA GLN A 90 1.15 -19.84 6.38
C GLN A 90 0.65 -18.50 5.85
N LEU A 91 0.81 -18.25 4.55
CA LEU A 91 0.32 -17.01 3.93
C LEU A 91 -1.22 -16.99 3.88
N ALA A 92 -1.88 -18.13 3.67
CA ALA A 92 -3.33 -18.24 3.78
C ALA A 92 -3.87 -17.84 5.17
N ALA A 93 -3.08 -18.07 6.22
CA ALA A 93 -3.42 -17.69 7.59
C ALA A 93 -3.07 -16.22 7.93
N ASP A 94 -2.33 -15.51 7.08
CA ASP A 94 -1.98 -14.10 7.32
C ASP A 94 -3.25 -13.22 7.25
N PRO A 95 -3.53 -12.38 8.26
CA PRO A 95 -4.75 -11.57 8.32
C PRO A 95 -4.83 -10.48 7.22
N GLU A 96 -3.69 -10.07 6.64
CA GLU A 96 -3.63 -9.12 5.53
C GLU A 96 -3.78 -9.79 4.15
N TYR A 97 -3.55 -11.11 4.05
CA TYR A 97 -3.55 -11.83 2.77
C TYR A 97 -4.65 -12.88 2.63
N GLY A 98 -4.86 -13.73 3.64
CA GLY A 98 -5.85 -14.81 3.64
C GLY A 98 -7.25 -14.38 3.20
N PRO A 99 -7.84 -13.34 3.84
CA PRO A 99 -9.19 -12.85 3.49
C PRO A 99 -9.33 -12.29 2.07
N ALA A 100 -8.20 -12.00 1.40
CA ALA A 100 -8.16 -11.40 0.08
C ALA A 100 -8.23 -12.44 -1.07
N ARG A 101 -8.07 -13.72 -0.74
CA ARG A 101 -8.06 -14.83 -1.68
C ARG A 101 -9.46 -15.45 -1.84
N ASP A 102 -9.74 -16.00 -3.02
CA ASP A 102 -10.89 -16.88 -3.20
C ASP A 102 -10.58 -18.33 -2.78
N SER A 103 -11.54 -19.24 -2.95
CA SER A 103 -11.38 -20.67 -2.61
C SER A 103 -10.29 -21.39 -3.42
N GLU A 104 -9.89 -20.84 -4.56
CA GLU A 104 -8.81 -21.35 -5.40
C GLU A 104 -7.46 -20.66 -5.12
N GLY A 105 -7.42 -19.74 -4.16
CA GLY A 105 -6.23 -18.98 -3.80
C GLY A 105 -5.94 -17.76 -4.68
N ARG A 106 -6.84 -17.41 -5.60
CA ARG A 106 -6.65 -16.30 -6.55
C ARG A 106 -6.99 -14.95 -5.93
N LEU A 107 -6.34 -13.90 -6.45
CA LEU A 107 -6.56 -12.52 -6.05
C LEU A 107 -7.46 -11.80 -7.06
N HIS A 108 -8.76 -11.71 -6.73
CA HIS A 108 -9.76 -10.98 -7.52
C HIS A 108 -10.32 -9.81 -6.71
N LEU A 109 -9.51 -8.76 -6.55
CA LEU A 109 -9.86 -7.60 -5.73
C LEU A 109 -9.84 -6.33 -6.58
N SER A 110 -10.86 -5.49 -6.41
CA SER A 110 -10.80 -4.12 -6.93
C SER A 110 -10.00 -3.23 -5.97
N VAL A 111 -9.39 -2.15 -6.48
CA VAL A 111 -8.67 -1.15 -5.67
C VAL A 111 -9.56 -0.49 -4.58
N LYS A 112 -10.89 -0.56 -4.74
CA LYS A 112 -11.87 -0.06 -3.77
C LYS A 112 -12.12 -1.03 -2.62
N ASP A 113 -11.75 -2.29 -2.77
CA ASP A 113 -11.89 -3.29 -1.73
C ASP A 113 -10.96 -2.96 -0.55
N PRO A 114 -11.47 -2.90 0.70
CA PRO A 114 -10.64 -2.63 1.88
C PRO A 114 -9.46 -3.61 2.05
N ARG A 115 -9.59 -4.83 1.52
CA ARG A 115 -8.57 -5.90 1.60
C ARG A 115 -7.46 -5.73 0.57
N PHE A 116 -7.65 -4.88 -0.44
CA PHE A 116 -6.70 -4.71 -1.55
C PHE A 116 -5.31 -4.27 -1.08
N TRP A 117 -5.21 -3.17 -0.34
CA TRP A 117 -3.92 -2.63 0.11
C TRP A 117 -3.18 -3.53 1.12
N PRO A 118 -3.87 -4.14 2.11
CA PRO A 118 -3.27 -5.20 2.92
C PRO A 118 -2.66 -6.33 2.08
N ALA A 119 -3.42 -6.85 1.09
CA ALA A 119 -2.93 -7.92 0.23
C ALA A 119 -1.74 -7.49 -0.64
N VAL A 120 -1.77 -6.28 -1.21
CA VAL A 120 -0.62 -5.67 -1.91
C VAL A 120 0.61 -5.65 -1.02
N GLY A 121 0.45 -5.27 0.25
CA GLY A 121 1.54 -5.23 1.22
C GLY A 121 2.23 -6.58 1.37
N VAL A 122 1.47 -7.66 1.56
CA VAL A 122 2.01 -9.02 1.67
C VAL A 122 2.60 -9.51 0.35
N VAL A 123 1.91 -9.30 -0.77
CA VAL A 123 2.40 -9.70 -2.10
C VAL A 123 3.75 -9.05 -2.41
N LEU A 124 3.93 -7.75 -2.12
CA LEU A 124 5.21 -7.07 -2.33
C LEU A 124 6.30 -7.51 -1.34
N ASP A 125 5.94 -7.90 -0.11
CA ASP A 125 6.89 -8.48 0.85
C ASP A 125 7.41 -9.84 0.36
N VAL A 126 6.49 -10.71 -0.09
CA VAL A 126 6.83 -12.02 -0.65
C VAL A 126 7.66 -11.86 -1.92
N LEU A 127 7.26 -10.96 -2.83
CA LEU A 127 8.04 -10.67 -4.03
C LEU A 127 9.46 -10.18 -3.68
N ALA A 128 9.61 -9.35 -2.65
CA ALA A 128 10.92 -8.89 -2.18
C ALA A 128 11.75 -10.02 -1.55
N ALA A 129 11.12 -10.92 -0.78
CA ALA A 129 11.77 -12.08 -0.17
C ALA A 129 12.33 -13.05 -1.22
N PHE A 130 11.61 -13.24 -2.32
CA PHE A 130 12.06 -14.03 -3.47
C PHE A 130 12.87 -13.23 -4.49
N GLU A 131 13.41 -12.07 -4.10
CA GLU A 131 14.30 -11.25 -4.94
C GLU A 131 13.68 -10.85 -6.30
N GLY A 132 12.37 -10.63 -6.34
CA GLY A 132 11.65 -10.26 -7.56
C GLY A 132 11.29 -11.41 -8.49
N ARG A 133 11.56 -12.68 -8.11
CA ARG A 133 11.20 -13.87 -8.88
C ARG A 133 9.70 -14.15 -8.77
N LEU A 134 8.96 -13.84 -9.84
CA LEU A 134 7.51 -13.96 -9.89
C LEU A 134 7.00 -15.40 -9.68
N SER A 135 7.68 -16.39 -10.26
CA SER A 135 7.23 -17.78 -10.17
C SER A 135 7.29 -18.31 -8.74
N GLU A 136 8.40 -18.06 -8.03
CA GLU A 136 8.58 -18.50 -6.65
C GLU A 136 7.63 -17.75 -5.70
N ALA A 137 7.48 -16.44 -5.91
CA ALA A 137 6.51 -15.64 -5.17
C ALA A 137 5.07 -16.14 -5.38
N ALA A 138 4.68 -16.47 -6.61
CA ALA A 138 3.36 -17.01 -6.91
C ALA A 138 3.12 -18.37 -6.23
N THR A 139 4.11 -19.27 -6.30
CA THR A 139 4.06 -20.55 -5.59
C THR A 139 3.89 -20.37 -4.09
N ALA A 140 4.69 -19.50 -3.46
CA ALA A 140 4.58 -19.21 -2.03
C ALA A 140 3.20 -18.63 -1.66
N LEU A 141 2.68 -17.68 -2.46
CA LEU A 141 1.36 -17.09 -2.28
C LEU A 141 0.20 -18.08 -2.52
N GLY A 142 0.48 -19.28 -3.05
CA GLY A 142 -0.54 -20.26 -3.41
C GLY A 142 -1.47 -19.74 -4.51
N THR A 143 -0.90 -19.09 -5.52
CA THR A 143 -1.60 -18.62 -6.73
C THR A 143 -0.77 -18.93 -7.98
N THR A 144 -1.31 -18.62 -9.17
CA THR A 144 -0.58 -18.77 -10.44
C THR A 144 0.23 -17.53 -10.76
N THR A 145 1.33 -17.69 -11.51
CA THR A 145 2.16 -16.56 -11.98
C THR A 145 1.36 -15.56 -12.82
N ALA A 146 0.38 -16.05 -13.59
CA ALA A 146 -0.51 -15.19 -14.38
C ALA A 146 -1.40 -14.32 -13.46
N ASN A 147 -2.09 -14.94 -12.50
CA ASN A 147 -2.93 -14.19 -11.56
C ASN A 147 -2.12 -13.20 -10.71
N LEU A 148 -0.91 -13.57 -10.28
CA LEU A 148 -0.01 -12.63 -9.60
C LEU A 148 0.39 -11.47 -10.51
N GLY A 149 0.72 -11.74 -11.78
CA GLY A 149 1.04 -10.71 -12.77
C GLY A 149 -0.11 -9.72 -12.96
N ASP A 150 -1.33 -10.24 -13.19
CA ASP A 150 -2.54 -9.44 -13.37
C ASP A 150 -2.83 -8.58 -12.13
N PHE A 151 -2.68 -9.15 -10.93
CA PHE A 151 -2.85 -8.42 -9.68
C PHE A 151 -1.81 -7.30 -9.51
N LEU A 152 -0.54 -7.55 -9.84
CA LEU A 152 0.51 -6.53 -9.77
C LEU A 152 0.31 -5.42 -10.81
N GLN A 153 -0.39 -5.69 -11.91
CA GLN A 153 -0.75 -4.72 -12.95
C GLN A 153 -2.09 -4.01 -12.68
N SER A 154 -2.83 -4.37 -11.63
CA SER A 154 -4.19 -3.85 -11.42
C SER A 154 -4.25 -2.39 -10.97
N ASP A 155 -3.12 -1.81 -10.56
CA ASP A 155 -2.97 -0.41 -10.14
C ASP A 155 -1.57 0.08 -10.51
N ASP A 156 -1.48 1.29 -11.10
CA ASP A 156 -0.23 1.85 -11.61
C ASP A 156 0.88 1.91 -10.54
N LYS A 157 0.53 2.20 -9.29
CA LYS A 157 1.50 2.33 -8.21
C LYS A 157 1.96 0.98 -7.69
N VAL A 158 1.07 -0.01 -7.67
CA VAL A 158 1.45 -1.40 -7.39
C VAL A 158 2.41 -1.91 -8.47
N HIS A 159 2.09 -1.64 -9.74
CA HIS A 159 2.91 -2.03 -10.88
C HIS A 159 4.30 -1.38 -10.84
N GLU A 160 4.36 -0.07 -10.59
CA GLU A 160 5.60 0.69 -10.44
C GLU A 160 6.49 0.09 -9.34
N GLN A 161 5.94 -0.22 -8.18
CA GLN A 161 6.69 -0.81 -7.06
C GLN A 161 7.13 -2.25 -7.33
N ALA A 162 6.29 -3.07 -7.96
CA ALA A 162 6.67 -4.41 -8.38
C ALA A 162 7.84 -4.38 -9.37
N ASN A 163 7.79 -3.48 -10.36
CA ASN A 163 8.88 -3.30 -11.31
C ASN A 163 10.15 -2.78 -10.65
N ARG A 164 10.04 -1.86 -9.69
CA ARG A 164 11.17 -1.38 -8.90
C ARG A 164 11.87 -2.53 -8.17
N LEU A 165 11.11 -3.42 -7.52
CA LEU A 165 11.67 -4.61 -6.88
C LEU A 165 12.34 -5.54 -7.89
N ARG A 166 11.66 -5.84 -9.01
CA ARG A 166 12.20 -6.73 -10.06
C ARG A 166 13.50 -6.19 -10.65
N THR A 167 13.52 -4.91 -11.05
CA THR A 167 14.71 -4.28 -11.63
C THR A 167 15.85 -4.16 -10.62
N ARG A 168 15.55 -3.92 -9.34
CA ARG A 168 16.58 -3.91 -8.27
C ARG A 168 17.37 -5.22 -8.20
N PHE A 169 16.74 -6.36 -8.47
CA PHE A 169 17.37 -7.68 -8.49
C PHE A 169 17.75 -8.17 -9.90
N GLY A 170 17.73 -7.29 -10.90
CA GLY A 170 18.18 -7.62 -12.27
C GLY A 170 17.14 -8.33 -13.16
N HIS A 171 15.88 -8.42 -12.73
CA HIS A 171 14.81 -8.98 -13.55
C HIS A 171 14.19 -7.94 -14.50
N LYS A 172 13.70 -8.42 -15.64
CA LYS A 172 12.94 -7.59 -16.59
C LYS A 172 11.65 -7.05 -15.94
N PRO A 173 11.24 -5.80 -16.21
CA PRO A 173 9.96 -5.29 -15.73
C PRO A 173 8.81 -6.14 -16.28
N LEU A 174 7.72 -6.20 -15.52
CA LEU A 174 6.42 -6.65 -16.03
C LEU A 174 5.99 -5.71 -17.15
N ARG A 175 5.46 -6.30 -18.22
CA ARG A 175 4.88 -5.54 -19.33
C ARG A 175 3.52 -5.00 -18.96
#